data_AF-A0A4Y2JFV2-F1
#
_entry.id   AF-A0A4Y2JFV2-F1
#
_cell.length_a   1.000
_cell.length_b   1.000
_cell.length_c   1.000
_cell.angle_alpha   90.00
_cell.angle_beta   90.00
_cell.angle_gamma   90.00
#
_symmetry.space_group_name_H-M   'P 1'
#
loop_
_entity.id
_entity.type
_entity.pdbx_description
1 polymer ?
#
loop_
_entity_poly.entity_id
_entity_poly.type
_entity_poly.pdbx_seq_one_letter_code
_entity_poly.pdbx_strand_id
1 'polypeptide(L)'
;MNMTSENPYFVYKTKKSYAMYYLPGLLKSILNNLKNHGIYYEDTSNANTARTDFANWKHIEELFEMDSKDVLSHSVASALNLYIIAQKIENNAIDTVRFVKKMDILFNTVNSRTLKHQKTELCAVTKNSCHEETWKEMVSWIKT
;
A
#
# COMPACT_ATOMS: atom_id res chain seq x y z
N MET A 1 -6.62 -23.09 -15.45
CA MET A 1 -6.59 -22.00 -16.45
C MET A 1 -5.17 -21.47 -16.52
N ASN A 2 -4.52 -21.47 -17.69
CA ASN A 2 -3.14 -21.02 -17.86
C ASN A 2 -3.09 -19.48 -18.00
N MET A 3 -3.34 -18.76 -16.91
CA MET A 3 -3.19 -17.30 -16.88
C MET A 3 -1.86 -16.95 -16.23
N THR A 4 -1.15 -15.98 -16.81
CA THR A 4 0.13 -15.48 -16.29
C THR A 4 0.03 -13.98 -16.02
N SER A 5 1.04 -13.39 -15.39
CA SER A 5 1.13 -11.93 -15.22
C SER A 5 1.19 -11.19 -16.55
N GLU A 6 1.79 -11.79 -17.58
CA GLU A 6 1.87 -11.24 -18.94
C GLU A 6 0.56 -11.41 -19.72
N ASN A 7 -0.17 -12.50 -19.43
CA ASN A 7 -1.46 -12.81 -20.04
C ASN A 7 -2.53 -13.06 -18.96
N PRO A 8 -3.01 -12.00 -18.28
CA PRO A 8 -3.95 -12.11 -17.15
C PRO A 8 -5.40 -12.27 -17.61
N TYR A 9 -5.61 -12.96 -18.72
CA TYR A 9 -6.93 -13.14 -19.32
C TYR A 9 -7.04 -14.49 -20.01
N PHE A 10 -8.27 -14.93 -20.20
CA PHE A 10 -8.60 -16.06 -21.06
C PHE A 10 -9.68 -15.65 -22.06
N VAL A 11 -9.71 -16.35 -23.19
CA VAL A 11 -10.72 -16.13 -24.23
C VAL A 11 -11.77 -17.23 -24.13
N TYR A 12 -13.03 -16.85 -24.01
CA TYR A 12 -14.16 -17.78 -24.04
C TYR A 12 -15.21 -17.26 -25.01
N LYS A 13 -15.60 -18.08 -26.00
CA LYS A 13 -16.59 -17.73 -27.04
C LYS A 13 -16.39 -16.29 -27.57
N THR A 14 -15.17 -16.01 -28.05
CA THR A 14 -14.71 -14.72 -28.59
C THR A 14 -14.70 -13.52 -27.64
N LYS A 15 -15.00 -13.70 -26.35
CA LYS A 15 -14.89 -12.65 -25.33
C LYS A 15 -13.62 -12.82 -24.51
N LYS A 16 -12.93 -11.70 -24.27
CA LYS A 16 -11.77 -11.61 -23.40
C LYS A 16 -12.23 -11.38 -21.96
N SER A 17 -11.93 -12.31 -21.07
CA SER A 17 -12.24 -12.22 -19.65
C SER A 17 -10.94 -12.10 -18.86
N TYR A 18 -10.79 -11.03 -18.09
CA TYR A 18 -9.63 -10.80 -17.23
C TYR A 18 -9.85 -11.45 -15.86
N ALA A 19 -8.83 -12.14 -15.35
CA ALA A 19 -8.87 -12.63 -13.99
C ALA A 19 -8.41 -11.54 -13.03
N MET A 20 -9.17 -11.34 -11.96
CA MET A 20 -8.81 -10.50 -10.84
C MET A 20 -8.84 -11.33 -9.57
N TYR A 21 -7.83 -11.15 -8.73
CA TYR A 21 -7.80 -11.74 -7.40
C TYR A 21 -8.74 -11.00 -6.46
N TYR A 22 -9.24 -11.71 -5.46
CA TYR A 22 -10.07 -11.11 -4.42
C TYR A 22 -9.23 -10.23 -3.49
N LEU A 23 -9.38 -8.91 -3.64
CA LEU A 23 -8.56 -7.90 -2.98
C LEU A 23 -8.52 -8.00 -1.44
N PRO A 24 -9.65 -8.16 -0.71
CA PRO A 24 -9.60 -8.31 0.75
C PRO A 24 -8.80 -9.52 1.22
N GLY A 25 -8.79 -10.61 0.44
CA GLY A 25 -7.99 -11.80 0.73
C GLY A 25 -6.50 -11.52 0.65
N LEU A 26 -6.06 -10.77 -0.37
CA LEU A 26 -4.66 -10.37 -0.53
C LEU A 26 -4.20 -9.45 0.60
N LEU A 27 -5.01 -8.48 0.99
CA LEU A 27 -4.69 -7.56 2.10
C LEU A 27 -4.53 -8.30 3.41
N LYS A 28 -5.41 -9.28 3.68
CA LYS A 28 -5.29 -10.13 4.86
C LYS A 28 -3.96 -10.89 4.86
N SER A 29 -3.53 -11.40 3.71
CA SER A 29 -2.24 -12.09 3.59
C SER A 29 -1.06 -11.14 3.86
N ILE A 30 -1.09 -9.93 3.29
CA ILE A 30 -0.05 -8.91 3.51
C ILE A 30 0.00 -8.51 4.99
N LEU A 31 -1.15 -8.28 5.62
CA LEU A 31 -1.25 -7.94 7.03
C LEU A 31 -0.68 -9.05 7.92
N ASN A 32 -1.01 -10.31 7.61
CA ASN A 32 -0.47 -11.46 8.34
C ASN A 32 1.07 -11.55 8.21
N ASN A 33 1.62 -11.29 7.01
CA ASN A 33 3.06 -11.27 6.81
C ASN A 33 3.72 -10.12 7.59
N LEU A 34 3.14 -8.91 7.52
CA LEU A 34 3.62 -7.76 8.28
C LEU A 34 3.64 -8.08 9.78
N LYS A 35 2.55 -8.66 10.30
CA LYS A 35 2.40 -9.00 11.72
C LYS A 35 3.38 -10.07 12.20
N ASN A 36 3.57 -11.14 11.42
CA ASN A 36 4.33 -12.30 11.87
C ASN A 36 5.82 -12.24 11.51
N HIS A 37 6.19 -11.49 10.46
CA HIS A 37 7.54 -11.53 9.89
C HIS A 37 8.14 -10.14 9.58
N GLY A 38 7.31 -9.11 9.48
CA GLY A 38 7.71 -7.86 8.82
C GLY A 38 7.82 -8.02 7.31
N ILE A 39 8.13 -6.93 6.60
CA ILE A 39 8.21 -6.90 5.14
C ILE A 39 9.43 -6.11 4.70
N TYR A 40 10.31 -6.75 3.94
CA TYR A 40 11.34 -6.05 3.17
C TYR A 40 10.74 -5.55 1.85
N TYR A 41 11.07 -4.33 1.46
CA TYR A 41 10.67 -3.76 0.17
C TYR A 41 11.74 -2.79 -0.33
N GLU A 42 11.79 -2.57 -1.64
CA GLU A 42 12.68 -1.55 -2.20
C GLU A 42 11.96 -0.20 -2.30
N ASP A 43 12.59 0.87 -1.83
CA ASP A 43 12.12 2.22 -2.09
C ASP A 43 13.01 2.94 -3.08
N THR A 44 12.38 3.40 -4.17
CA THR A 44 13.02 4.16 -5.24
C THR A 44 12.69 5.65 -5.17
N SER A 45 11.98 6.11 -4.12
CA SER A 45 11.57 7.51 -3.99
C SER A 45 12.74 8.50 -3.86
N ASN A 46 13.91 8.03 -3.42
CA ASN A 46 15.14 8.81 -3.39
C ASN A 46 16.00 8.47 -4.61
N ALA A 47 15.98 9.35 -5.61
CA ALA A 47 16.71 9.23 -6.87
C ALA A 47 18.22 9.03 -6.62
N ASN A 48 18.69 7.79 -6.77
CA ASN A 48 19.99 7.36 -7.37
C ASN A 48 20.33 5.89 -7.05
N THR A 49 19.71 5.28 -6.04
CA THR A 49 19.90 3.85 -5.68
C THR A 49 18.66 3.33 -4.96
N ALA A 50 18.14 2.17 -5.36
CA ALA A 50 17.10 1.46 -4.62
C ALA A 50 17.63 1.13 -3.21
N ARG A 51 16.88 1.53 -2.17
CA ARG A 51 17.19 1.19 -0.78
C ARG A 51 16.26 0.05 -0.36
N THR A 52 16.82 -1.01 0.20
CA THR A 52 16.03 -2.03 0.90
C THR A 52 15.59 -1.47 2.25
N ASP A 53 14.29 -1.26 2.40
CA ASP A 53 13.63 -0.79 3.61
C ASP A 53 12.96 -1.96 4.32
N PHE A 54 12.71 -1.83 5.63
CA PHE A 54 12.04 -2.86 6.43
C PHE A 54 10.84 -2.30 7.21
N ALA A 55 9.64 -2.78 6.86
CA ALA A 55 8.42 -2.49 7.59
C ALA A 55 8.20 -3.51 8.71
N ASN A 56 7.97 -3.02 9.93
CA ASN A 56 7.83 -3.84 11.12
C ASN A 56 6.53 -3.51 11.85
N TRP A 57 5.76 -4.55 12.17
CA TRP A 57 4.52 -4.43 12.93
C TRP A 57 4.71 -3.82 14.32
N LYS A 58 5.89 -4.01 14.94
CA LYS A 58 6.22 -3.45 16.26
C LYS A 58 6.02 -1.94 16.33
N HIS A 59 6.35 -1.19 15.27
CA HIS A 59 6.15 0.26 15.23
C HIS A 59 4.66 0.65 15.28
N ILE A 60 3.77 -0.17 14.72
CA ILE A 60 2.32 0.04 14.75
C ILE A 60 1.76 -0.30 16.13
N GLU A 61 2.28 -1.34 16.78
CA GLU A 61 1.92 -1.68 18.17
C GLU A 61 2.38 -0.59 19.14
N GLU A 62 3.61 -0.11 19.02
CA GLU A 62 4.13 1.01 19.82
C GLU A 62 3.26 2.26 19.65
N LEU A 63 2.88 2.61 18.41
CA LEU A 63 1.93 3.68 18.17
C LEU A 63 0.59 3.43 18.87
N PHE A 64 0.01 2.24 18.76
CA PHE A 64 -1.28 1.94 19.38
C PHE A 64 -1.25 2.08 20.92
N GLU A 65 -0.17 1.61 21.56
CA GLU A 65 0.04 1.73 23.01
C GLU A 65 0.24 3.17 23.49
N MET A 66 0.68 4.05 22.60
CA MET A 66 0.84 5.48 22.87
C MET A 66 -0.44 6.26 22.57
N ASP A 67 -1.05 6.00 21.42
CA ASP A 67 -2.24 6.70 20.94
C ASP A 67 -3.51 6.33 21.72
N SER A 68 -3.59 5.10 22.23
CA SER A 68 -4.65 4.70 23.18
C SER A 68 -4.69 5.56 24.45
N LYS A 69 -3.61 6.31 24.74
CA LYS A 69 -3.53 7.25 25.86
C LYS A 69 -3.79 8.72 25.46
N ASP A 70 -3.55 9.08 24.20
CA ASP A 70 -3.56 10.47 23.71
C ASP A 70 -4.70 10.78 22.69
N VAL A 71 -5.44 9.78 22.20
CA VAL A 71 -6.57 9.87 21.24
C VAL A 71 -6.28 10.81 20.04
N LEU A 72 -5.37 10.43 19.15
CA LEU A 72 -5.15 11.15 17.88
C LEU A 72 -5.95 10.50 16.74
N SER A 73 -6.94 11.23 16.22
CA SER A 73 -7.86 10.77 15.15
C SER A 73 -7.27 10.73 13.72
N HIS A 74 -5.95 10.60 13.55
CA HIS A 74 -5.30 10.68 12.24
C HIS A 74 -5.04 9.31 11.60
N SER A 75 -4.64 9.29 10.32
CA SER A 75 -4.18 8.04 9.69
C SER A 75 -2.95 7.49 10.40
N VAL A 76 -2.84 6.16 10.52
CA VAL A 76 -1.74 5.44 11.19
C VAL A 76 -0.38 5.99 10.75
N ALA A 77 -0.16 6.17 9.44
CA ALA A 77 1.10 6.67 8.92
C ALA A 77 1.40 8.12 9.32
N SER A 78 0.39 8.97 9.45
CA SER A 78 0.58 10.38 9.86
C SER A 78 0.92 10.45 11.35
N ALA A 79 0.19 9.69 12.17
CA ALA A 79 0.44 9.62 13.61
C ALA A 79 1.82 9.02 13.90
N LEU A 80 2.16 7.90 13.26
CA LEU A 80 3.49 7.28 13.38
C LEU A 80 4.61 8.26 13.02
N ASN A 81 4.46 8.99 11.90
CA ASN A 81 5.43 10.00 11.49
C ASN A 81 5.59 11.15 12.49
N LEU A 82 4.49 11.59 13.11
CA LEU A 82 4.53 12.62 14.16
C LEU A 82 5.32 12.14 15.38
N TYR A 83 5.07 10.92 15.85
CA TYR A 83 5.78 10.35 17.00
C TYR A 83 7.26 10.08 16.72
N ILE A 84 7.63 9.77 15.46
CA ILE A 84 9.04 9.71 15.03
C ILE A 84 9.69 11.11 15.11
N ILE A 85 9.05 12.14 14.55
CA ILE A 85 9.57 13.52 14.59
C ILE A 85 9.73 14.02 16.04
N ALA A 86 8.78 13.65 16.91
CA ALA A 86 8.84 13.94 18.34
C ALA A 86 9.89 13.09 19.09
N GLN A 87 10.65 12.23 18.40
CA GLN A 87 11.64 11.32 18.95
C GLN A 87 11.08 10.36 20.01
N LYS A 88 9.79 10.04 19.91
CA LYS A 88 9.12 9.10 20.82
C LYS A 88 9.06 7.67 20.27
N ILE A 89 9.20 7.51 18.95
CA ILE A 89 9.37 6.23 18.27
C ILE A 89 10.68 6.30 17.46
N GLU A 90 11.35 5.15 17.31
CA GLU A 90 12.63 5.05 16.62
C GLU A 90 12.58 5.48 15.15
N ASN A 91 13.67 6.06 14.65
CA ASN A 91 13.72 6.68 13.31
C ASN A 91 13.57 5.68 12.16
N ASN A 92 13.97 4.42 12.33
CA ASN A 92 13.74 3.32 11.39
C ASN A 92 12.24 3.02 11.18
N ALA A 93 11.35 3.46 12.07
CA ALA A 93 9.90 3.36 11.85
C ALA A 93 9.42 4.17 10.64
N ILE A 94 10.25 5.08 10.10
CA ILE A 94 9.96 5.80 8.85
C ILE A 94 9.74 4.84 7.67
N ASP A 95 10.43 3.69 7.66
CA ASP A 95 10.28 2.67 6.62
C ASP A 95 8.86 2.05 6.73
N THR A 96 8.36 1.85 7.95
CA THR A 96 6.96 1.40 8.16
C THR A 96 5.94 2.47 7.77
N VAL A 97 6.21 3.75 8.03
CA VAL A 97 5.36 4.86 7.57
C VAL A 97 5.22 4.84 6.05
N ARG A 98 6.33 4.70 5.32
CA ARG A 98 6.34 4.69 3.85
C ARG A 98 5.58 3.49 3.30
N PHE A 99 5.83 2.29 3.85
CA PHE A 99 5.09 1.08 3.49
C PHE A 99 3.58 1.25 3.67
N VAL A 100 3.14 1.71 4.85
CA VAL A 100 1.71 1.90 5.16
C VAL A 100 1.07 2.93 4.23
N LYS A 101 1.76 4.04 3.92
CA LYS A 101 1.27 5.03 2.94
C LYS A 101 1.13 4.44 1.54
N LYS A 102 2.14 3.73 1.04
CA LYS A 102 2.09 3.10 -0.30
C LYS A 102 0.94 2.08 -0.38
N MET A 103 0.73 1.29 0.68
CA MET A 103 -0.38 0.34 0.76
C MET A 103 -1.76 1.02 0.82
N ASP A 104 -1.89 2.12 1.57
CA ASP A 104 -3.15 2.90 1.64
C ASP A 104 -3.51 3.48 0.27
N ILE A 105 -2.53 4.08 -0.43
CA ILE A 105 -2.72 4.58 -1.80
C ILE A 105 -3.13 3.44 -2.73
N LEU A 106 -2.40 2.30 -2.71
CA LEU A 106 -2.72 1.14 -3.55
C LEU A 106 -4.16 0.70 -3.32
N PHE A 107 -4.55 0.49 -2.06
CA PHE A 107 -5.88 0.04 -1.72
C PHE A 107 -6.96 1.03 -2.17
N ASN A 108 -6.75 2.33 -1.94
CA ASN A 108 -7.69 3.36 -2.34
C ASN A 108 -7.96 3.32 -3.86
N THR A 109 -6.90 3.16 -4.68
CA THR A 109 -7.02 3.11 -6.15
C THR A 109 -7.80 1.91 -6.70
N VAL A 110 -7.93 0.83 -5.93
CA VAL A 110 -8.63 -0.40 -6.36
C VAL A 110 -9.92 -0.68 -5.58
N ASN A 111 -10.28 0.18 -4.62
CA ASN A 111 -11.47 0.07 -3.79
C ASN A 111 -12.31 1.36 -3.78
N SER A 112 -12.21 2.17 -4.83
CA SER A 112 -13.04 3.37 -4.99
C SER A 112 -14.53 3.03 -5.11
N ARG A 113 -15.37 3.82 -4.44
CA ARG A 113 -16.84 3.62 -4.40
C ARG A 113 -17.63 4.78 -5.00
N THR A 114 -16.94 5.84 -5.40
CA THR A 114 -17.54 7.11 -5.78
C THR A 114 -17.01 7.59 -7.12
N LEU A 115 -17.89 8.19 -7.93
CA LEU A 115 -17.50 8.81 -9.21
C LEU A 115 -16.61 10.03 -9.01
N LYS A 116 -16.81 10.78 -7.91
CA LYS A 116 -16.04 11.98 -7.56
C LYS A 116 -15.74 11.95 -6.07
N HIS A 117 -14.50 12.25 -5.72
CA HIS A 117 -14.02 12.36 -4.35
C HIS A 117 -12.90 13.42 -4.30
N GLN A 118 -12.65 14.02 -3.14
CA GLN A 118 -11.58 15.02 -2.98
C GLN A 118 -10.19 14.40 -3.18
N LYS A 119 -9.99 13.18 -2.65
CA LYS A 119 -8.84 12.32 -2.95
C LYS A 119 -9.06 11.61 -4.28
N THR A 120 -8.19 11.84 -5.24
CA THR A 120 -8.32 11.32 -6.62
C THR A 120 -8.15 9.81 -6.71
N GLU A 121 -7.43 9.20 -5.77
CA GLU A 121 -7.25 7.76 -5.64
C GLU A 121 -8.55 7.05 -5.27
N LEU A 122 -9.53 7.75 -4.69
CA LEU A 122 -10.84 7.21 -4.32
C LEU A 122 -11.93 7.46 -5.38
N CYS A 123 -11.54 7.95 -6.56
CA CYS A 123 -12.44 8.13 -7.69
C CYS A 123 -12.51 6.86 -8.56
N ALA A 124 -13.58 6.73 -9.33
CA ALA A 124 -13.64 5.72 -10.39
C ALA A 124 -12.51 5.95 -11.41
N VAL A 125 -11.95 4.85 -11.92
CA VAL A 125 -10.90 4.91 -12.95
C VAL A 125 -11.49 5.48 -14.23
N THR A 126 -10.91 6.58 -14.73
CA THR A 126 -11.27 7.21 -16.00
C THR A 126 -10.06 7.35 -16.91
N LYS A 127 -10.31 7.61 -18.20
CA LYS A 127 -9.27 8.01 -19.15
C LYS A 127 -8.54 9.25 -18.59
N ASN A 128 -7.21 9.19 -18.54
CA ASN A 128 -6.31 10.23 -17.99
C ASN A 128 -6.40 10.47 -16.47
N SER A 129 -6.93 9.51 -15.70
CA SER A 129 -6.85 9.60 -14.24
C SER A 129 -5.46 9.23 -13.71
N CYS A 130 -5.13 9.65 -12.50
CA CYS A 130 -3.84 9.38 -11.85
C CYS A 130 -3.53 7.89 -11.68
N HIS A 131 -4.56 7.02 -11.71
CA HIS A 131 -4.45 5.58 -11.49
C HIS A 131 -3.40 4.91 -12.39
N GLU A 132 -3.29 5.29 -13.66
CA GLU A 132 -2.36 4.62 -14.59
C GLU A 132 -0.90 4.82 -14.15
N GLU A 133 -0.52 6.04 -13.81
CA GLU A 133 0.82 6.37 -13.33
C GLU A 133 1.09 5.72 -11.98
N THR A 134 0.14 5.85 -11.04
CA THR A 134 0.21 5.21 -9.72
C THR A 134 0.38 3.69 -9.82
N TRP A 135 -0.35 3.02 -10.71
CA TRP A 135 -0.23 1.57 -10.89
C TRP A 135 1.08 1.16 -11.55
N LYS A 136 1.64 1.96 -12.47
CA LYS A 136 2.98 1.70 -13.03
C LYS A 136 4.04 1.73 -11.94
N GLU A 137 3.99 2.73 -11.05
CA GLU A 137 4.88 2.82 -9.90
C GLU A 137 4.71 1.61 -8.97
N MET A 138 3.47 1.27 -8.62
CA MET A 138 3.17 0.13 -7.73
C MET A 138 3.60 -1.21 -8.30
N VAL A 139 3.43 -1.43 -9.61
CA VAL A 139 3.91 -2.65 -10.26
C VAL A 139 5.44 -2.75 -10.19
N SER A 140 6.15 -1.63 -10.34
CA SER A 140 7.61 -1.61 -10.13
C SER A 140 7.98 -1.93 -8.69
N TRP A 141 7.25 -1.38 -7.74
CA TRP A 141 7.46 -1.55 -6.30
C TRP A 141 7.17 -2.98 -5.79
N ILE A 142 6.22 -3.69 -6.41
CA ILE A 142 5.86 -5.07 -6.02
C ILE A 142 6.79 -6.10 -6.69
N LYS A 143 7.38 -5.77 -7.84
CA LYS A 143 8.27 -6.67 -8.60
C LYS A 143 9.72 -6.67 -8.13
N THR A 144 10.04 -5.78 -7.20
CA THR A 144 11.36 -5.68 -6.56
C THR A 144 11.51 -6.75 -5.49
#